data_AF-A0A240E2N8-F1
#
_entry.id   AF-A0A240E2N8-F1
#
_cell.length_a   1.000
_cell.length_b   1.000
_cell.length_c   1.000
_cell.angle_alpha   90.00
_cell.angle_beta   90.00
_cell.angle_gamma   90.00
#
_symmetry.space_group_name_H-M   'P 1'
#
loop_
_entity.id
_entity.type
_entity.pdbx_description
1 polymer ?
#
loop_
_entity_poly.entity_id
_entity_poly.type
_entity_poly.pdbx_seq_one_letter_code
_entity_poly.pdbx_strand_id
1 'polypeptide(L)'
;MFGFLNFFSAGNSLKQDLQFRFNDGGREAAGYQGKAGDCVVRSIAIATGLPYRQVYEDLQQANAAYAERRNDKLARRLNAKGSSPRNGNHRNVFHDYILSHGFDWVPTMQIGAGCQVHLRANELPEGTLIVKVSKHLTTIVNGVILDTHDPSRGGSRCVYGYYIQRK
;
A
#
# COMPACT_ATOMS: atom_id res chain seq x y z
N MET A 1 0.17 -1.35 58.99
CA MET A 1 0.72 -2.41 58.11
C MET A 1 0.01 -2.31 56.77
N PHE A 2 0.79 -2.07 55.71
CA PHE A 2 0.50 -2.25 54.29
C PHE A 2 -0.69 -1.49 53.67
N GLY A 3 -0.41 -0.25 53.24
CA GLY A 3 -1.15 0.36 52.14
C GLY A 3 -0.74 -0.31 50.82
N PHE A 4 -1.71 -0.95 50.16
CA PHE A 4 -1.55 -1.46 48.80
C PHE A 4 -1.80 -0.32 47.81
N LEU A 5 -0.72 0.39 47.44
CA LEU A 5 -0.73 1.26 46.27
C LEU A 5 -0.71 0.38 45.03
N ASN A 6 -1.86 0.32 44.36
CA ASN A 6 -2.03 -0.28 43.05
C ASN A 6 -1.23 0.54 42.03
N PHE A 7 -0.02 0.10 41.72
CA PHE A 7 0.77 0.60 40.59
C PHE A 7 0.20 0.01 39.30
N PHE A 8 -0.99 0.48 38.89
CA PHE A 8 -1.38 0.37 37.49
C PHE A 8 -0.51 1.36 36.71
N SER A 9 0.68 0.88 36.30
CA SER A 9 1.38 1.49 35.18
C SER A 9 0.48 1.28 33.97
N ALA A 10 -0.33 2.29 33.67
CA ALA A 10 -0.93 2.44 32.36
C ALA A 10 0.25 2.52 31.38
N GLY A 11 0.59 1.37 30.79
CA GLY A 11 1.60 1.27 29.77
C GLY A 11 1.25 2.26 28.68
N ASN A 12 1.99 3.36 28.64
CA ASN A 12 2.01 4.26 27.52
C ASN A 12 2.51 3.42 26.34
N SER A 13 1.58 2.81 25.60
CA SER A 13 1.83 2.35 24.23
C SER A 13 2.12 3.63 23.44
N LEU A 14 3.34 4.14 23.57
CA LEU A 14 3.84 5.27 22.81
C LEU A 14 3.57 4.90 21.36
N LYS A 15 2.65 5.62 20.72
CA LYS A 15 2.43 5.50 19.27
C LYS A 15 3.78 5.76 18.62
N GLN A 16 4.43 4.70 18.17
CA GLN A 16 5.66 4.81 17.42
C GLN A 16 5.26 5.07 15.98
N ASP A 17 5.15 6.36 15.67
CA ASP A 17 4.85 6.82 14.33
C ASP A 17 5.99 6.39 13.40
N LEU A 18 5.61 5.86 12.24
CA LEU A 18 6.58 5.54 11.18
C LEU A 18 7.19 6.83 10.66
N GLN A 19 8.49 6.82 10.42
CA GLN A 19 9.14 7.94 9.74
C GLN A 19 8.59 8.07 8.32
N PHE A 20 8.33 9.29 7.86
CA PHE A 20 7.99 9.58 6.48
C PHE A 20 9.20 10.09 5.70
N ARG A 21 9.37 9.63 4.46
CA ARG A 21 10.31 10.19 3.50
C ARG A 21 9.64 10.30 2.13
N PHE A 22 9.77 11.47 1.53
CA PHE A 22 9.25 11.70 0.19
C PHE A 22 9.93 10.76 -0.81
N ASN A 23 9.12 10.03 -1.57
CA ASN A 23 9.55 9.20 -2.69
C ASN A 23 8.41 9.08 -3.70
N ASP A 24 8.64 9.55 -4.93
CA ASP A 24 7.66 9.50 -6.01
C ASP A 24 7.72 8.21 -6.85
N GLY A 25 8.57 7.26 -6.44
CA GLY A 25 8.82 6.00 -7.13
C GLY A 25 9.53 6.13 -8.48
N GLY A 26 10.15 7.27 -8.78
CA GLY A 26 10.80 7.56 -10.06
C GLY A 26 9.84 8.08 -11.13
N ARG A 27 8.66 8.55 -10.74
CA ARG A 27 7.62 9.05 -11.65
C ARG A 27 8.10 10.26 -12.45
N GLU A 28 8.66 11.26 -11.77
CA GLU A 28 9.20 12.47 -12.41
C GLU A 28 10.38 12.13 -13.32
N ALA A 29 11.30 11.29 -12.84
CA ALA A 29 12.45 10.81 -13.62
C ALA A 29 12.03 10.05 -14.90
N ALA A 30 10.89 9.37 -14.88
CA ALA A 30 10.31 8.72 -16.05
C ALA A 30 9.59 9.69 -17.02
N GLY A 31 9.60 10.99 -16.74
CA GLY A 31 9.03 12.05 -17.59
C GLY A 31 7.54 12.32 -17.38
N TYR A 32 6.92 11.77 -16.33
CA TYR A 32 5.49 11.96 -16.09
C TYR A 32 5.22 13.28 -15.37
N GLN A 33 4.37 14.11 -15.96
CA GLN A 33 4.05 15.45 -15.47
C GLN A 33 2.63 15.54 -14.86
N GLY A 34 2.41 16.63 -14.10
CA GLY A 34 1.13 16.99 -13.50
C GLY A 34 0.67 16.06 -12.37
N LYS A 35 -0.52 16.34 -11.82
CA LYS A 35 -1.13 15.54 -10.74
C LYS A 35 -1.64 14.18 -11.27
N ALA A 36 -1.51 13.14 -10.45
CA ALA A 36 -1.96 11.78 -10.74
C ALA A 36 -2.35 11.02 -9.46
N GLY A 37 -3.16 9.97 -9.62
CA GLY A 37 -3.63 9.06 -8.57
C GLY A 37 -2.95 7.69 -8.61
N ASP A 38 -1.70 7.64 -9.07
CA ASP A 38 -0.91 6.45 -9.42
C ASP A 38 -0.20 5.80 -8.22
N CYS A 39 -0.73 5.95 -7.01
CA CYS A 39 -0.16 5.38 -5.77
C CYS A 39 0.21 3.90 -5.89
N VAL A 40 -0.55 3.14 -6.68
CA VAL A 40 -0.30 1.73 -6.95
C VAL A 40 1.01 1.54 -7.72
N VAL A 41 1.21 2.28 -8.80
CA VAL A 41 2.43 2.21 -9.62
C VAL A 41 3.65 2.61 -8.78
N ARG A 42 3.56 3.75 -8.08
CA ARG A 42 4.65 4.26 -7.24
C ARG A 42 5.04 3.28 -6.16
N SER A 43 4.06 2.72 -5.44
CA SER A 43 4.35 1.79 -4.34
C SER A 43 5.03 0.52 -4.83
N ILE A 44 4.54 -0.03 -5.95
CA ILE A 44 5.13 -1.25 -6.52
C ILE A 44 6.54 -0.98 -7.04
N ALA A 45 6.77 0.15 -7.73
CA ALA A 45 8.10 0.54 -8.20
C ALA A 45 9.10 0.68 -7.04
N ILE A 46 8.70 1.34 -5.95
CA ILE A 46 9.54 1.47 -4.75
C ILE A 46 9.85 0.11 -4.12
N ALA A 47 8.84 -0.74 -3.94
CA ALA A 47 8.99 -2.01 -3.25
C ALA A 47 9.78 -3.06 -4.06
N THR A 48 9.61 -3.08 -5.38
CA THR A 48 10.28 -4.03 -6.28
C THR A 48 11.63 -3.54 -6.78
N GLY A 49 11.89 -2.24 -6.70
CA GLY A 49 13.04 -1.59 -7.34
C GLY A 49 12.93 -1.50 -8.87
N LEU A 50 11.78 -1.83 -9.46
CA LEU A 50 11.57 -1.71 -10.90
C LEU A 50 11.39 -0.24 -11.32
N PRO A 51 11.78 0.12 -12.55
CA PRO A 51 11.51 1.45 -13.10
C PRO A 51 10.02 1.78 -13.08
N TYR A 52 9.67 2.99 -12.64
CA TYR A 52 8.28 3.49 -12.63
C TYR A 52 7.54 3.21 -13.94
N ARG A 53 8.21 3.50 -15.06
CA ARG A 53 7.65 3.33 -16.41
C ARG A 53 7.29 1.88 -16.71
N GLN A 54 8.15 0.94 -16.35
CA GLN A 54 7.89 -0.48 -16.54
C GLN A 54 6.64 -0.90 -15.77
N VAL A 55 6.57 -0.60 -14.47
CA VAL A 55 5.39 -0.93 -13.64
C VAL A 55 4.12 -0.28 -14.19
N TYR A 56 4.22 0.96 -14.68
CA TYR A 56 3.10 1.66 -15.29
C TYR A 56 2.58 0.94 -16.54
N GLU A 57 3.48 0.59 -17.46
CA GLU A 57 3.17 -0.09 -18.71
C GLU A 57 2.63 -1.51 -18.45
N ASP A 58 3.23 -2.25 -17.54
CA ASP A 58 2.81 -3.60 -17.18
C ASP A 58 1.40 -3.61 -16.57
N LEU A 59 1.10 -2.67 -15.67
CA LEU A 59 -0.25 -2.54 -15.11
C LEU A 59 -1.27 -2.05 -16.16
N GLN A 60 -0.84 -1.22 -17.12
CA GLN A 60 -1.69 -0.81 -18.23
C GLN A 60 -2.04 -2.02 -19.13
N GLN A 61 -1.08 -2.89 -19.41
CA GLN A 61 -1.31 -4.13 -20.15
C GLN A 61 -2.19 -5.10 -19.35
N ALA A 62 -1.95 -5.27 -18.06
CA ALA A 62 -2.77 -6.11 -17.19
C ALA A 62 -4.23 -5.62 -17.13
N ASN A 63 -4.45 -4.30 -17.11
CA ASN A 63 -5.80 -3.72 -17.20
C ASN A 63 -6.47 -4.03 -18.55
N ALA A 64 -5.76 -3.89 -19.66
CA ALA A 64 -6.30 -4.22 -20.98
C ALA A 64 -6.67 -5.73 -21.07
N ALA A 65 -5.75 -6.60 -20.65
CA ALA A 65 -5.98 -8.04 -20.63
C ALA A 65 -7.16 -8.43 -19.72
N TYR A 66 -7.32 -7.78 -18.55
CA TYR A 66 -8.48 -8.00 -17.69
C TYR A 66 -9.78 -7.63 -18.39
N ALA A 67 -9.79 -6.49 -19.10
CA ALA A 67 -10.97 -5.97 -19.78
C ALA A 67 -11.40 -6.84 -20.98
N GLU A 68 -10.45 -7.49 -21.65
CA GLU A 68 -10.69 -8.43 -22.74
C GLU A 68 -11.20 -9.80 -22.24
N ARG A 69 -10.61 -10.32 -21.16
CA ARG A 69 -10.87 -11.69 -20.68
C ARG A 69 -12.10 -11.82 -19.78
N ARG A 70 -12.62 -10.72 -19.26
CA ARG A 70 -13.70 -10.72 -18.25
C ARG A 70 -14.93 -9.97 -18.76
N ASN A 71 -16.10 -10.35 -18.27
CA ASN A 71 -17.37 -9.68 -18.59
C ASN A 71 -18.07 -9.16 -17.31
N ASP A 72 -17.31 -8.61 -16.38
CA ASP A 72 -17.84 -8.05 -15.13
C ASP A 72 -17.98 -6.51 -15.20
N LYS A 73 -18.38 -5.89 -14.08
CA LYS A 73 -18.49 -4.43 -14.00
C LYS A 73 -17.15 -3.71 -14.17
N LEU A 74 -16.04 -4.32 -13.74
CA LEU A 74 -14.72 -3.74 -13.86
C LEU A 74 -14.25 -3.76 -15.31
N ALA A 75 -14.40 -4.89 -16.00
CA ALA A 75 -14.05 -5.02 -17.41
C ALA A 75 -14.78 -4.00 -18.29
N ARG A 76 -16.11 -3.87 -18.12
CA ARG A 76 -16.90 -2.85 -18.83
C ARG A 76 -16.43 -1.43 -18.54
N ARG A 77 -16.04 -1.13 -17.29
CA ARG A 77 -15.49 0.18 -16.92
C ARG A 77 -14.13 0.42 -17.57
N LEU A 78 -13.26 -0.58 -17.62
CA LEU A 78 -11.95 -0.47 -18.26
C LEU A 78 -12.08 -0.28 -19.77
N ASN A 79 -12.99 -1.00 -20.43
CA ASN A 79 -13.29 -0.80 -21.86
C ASN A 79 -13.83 0.61 -22.15
N ALA A 80 -14.65 1.18 -21.25
CA ALA A 80 -15.20 2.52 -21.43
C ALA A 80 -14.20 3.65 -21.09
N LYS A 81 -13.39 3.49 -20.04
CA LYS A 81 -12.51 4.55 -19.51
C LYS A 81 -11.08 4.48 -20.04
N GLY A 82 -10.66 3.31 -20.51
CA GLY A 82 -9.27 3.00 -20.85
C GLY A 82 -8.51 2.29 -19.74
N SER A 83 -7.36 1.71 -20.10
CA SER A 83 -6.54 0.84 -19.26
C SER A 83 -5.44 1.55 -18.45
N SER A 84 -5.31 2.88 -18.60
CA SER A 84 -4.24 3.65 -17.96
C SER A 84 -4.32 3.61 -16.42
N PRO A 85 -3.22 3.27 -15.71
CA PRO A 85 -3.17 3.29 -14.25
C PRO A 85 -2.98 4.69 -13.63
N ARG A 86 -2.92 5.76 -14.44
CA ARG A 86 -2.66 7.14 -14.01
C ARG A 86 -3.58 7.62 -12.88
N ASN A 87 -4.83 7.17 -12.87
CA ASN A 87 -5.87 7.62 -11.94
C ASN A 87 -6.35 6.51 -11.01
N GLY A 88 -5.42 5.64 -10.62
CA GLY A 88 -5.65 4.50 -9.74
C GLY A 88 -5.79 3.19 -10.50
N ASN A 89 -5.50 2.10 -9.82
CA ASN A 89 -5.63 0.75 -10.37
C ASN A 89 -6.50 -0.13 -9.46
N HIS A 90 -7.29 -1.03 -10.06
CA HIS A 90 -8.21 -1.87 -9.28
C HIS A 90 -7.47 -3.02 -8.59
N ARG A 91 -7.91 -3.40 -7.38
CA ARG A 91 -7.27 -4.47 -6.58
C ARG A 91 -7.13 -5.76 -7.36
N ASN A 92 -8.17 -6.20 -8.05
CA ASN A 92 -8.14 -7.45 -8.82
C ASN A 92 -7.06 -7.47 -9.92
N VAL A 93 -6.51 -6.32 -10.33
CA VAL A 93 -5.46 -6.26 -11.34
C VAL A 93 -4.09 -6.16 -10.67
N PHE A 94 -3.90 -5.20 -9.76
CA PHE A 94 -2.59 -5.01 -9.14
C PHE A 94 -2.23 -6.12 -8.14
N HIS A 95 -3.23 -6.83 -7.59
CA HIS A 95 -3.00 -7.92 -6.64
C HIS A 95 -2.16 -9.02 -7.30
N ASP A 96 -2.61 -9.54 -8.44
CA ASP A 96 -1.94 -10.61 -9.17
C ASP A 96 -0.55 -10.16 -9.64
N TYR A 97 -0.41 -8.89 -10.06
CA TYR A 97 0.88 -8.32 -10.42
C TYR A 97 1.87 -8.33 -9.23
N ILE A 98 1.44 -7.86 -8.06
CA ILE A 98 2.30 -7.87 -6.85
C ILE A 98 2.69 -9.30 -6.46
N LEU A 99 1.75 -10.25 -6.51
CA LEU A 99 2.03 -11.66 -6.22
C LEU A 99 3.06 -12.25 -7.19
N SER A 100 2.97 -11.92 -8.49
CA SER A 100 3.93 -12.40 -9.50
C SER A 100 5.37 -11.89 -9.27
N HIS A 101 5.55 -10.84 -8.46
CA HIS A 101 6.85 -10.30 -8.06
C HIS A 101 7.37 -10.89 -6.74
N GLY A 102 6.79 -12.00 -6.27
CA GLY A 102 7.28 -12.74 -5.10
C GLY A 102 6.82 -12.17 -3.76
N PHE A 103 5.75 -11.38 -3.74
CA PHE A 103 5.14 -10.89 -2.52
C PHE A 103 3.98 -11.77 -2.08
N ASP A 104 3.81 -11.93 -0.76
CA ASP A 104 2.67 -12.62 -0.16
C ASP A 104 1.70 -11.60 0.47
N TRP A 105 0.39 -11.79 0.26
CA TRP A 105 -0.64 -10.98 0.90
C TRP A 105 -0.94 -11.47 2.33
N VAL A 106 -0.88 -10.56 3.30
CA VAL A 106 -1.26 -10.79 4.69
C VAL A 106 -2.42 -9.86 5.06
N PRO A 107 -3.65 -10.38 5.25
CA PRO A 107 -4.75 -9.59 5.77
C PRO A 107 -4.55 -9.31 7.27
N THR A 108 -4.94 -8.12 7.71
CA THR A 108 -4.80 -7.70 9.13
C THR A 108 -6.12 -7.67 9.87
N MET A 109 -7.24 -7.91 9.20
CA MET A 109 -8.57 -7.95 9.82
C MET A 109 -9.53 -8.83 9.02
N GLN A 110 -10.56 -9.33 9.70
CA GLN A 110 -11.71 -9.99 9.09
C GLN A 110 -12.82 -8.98 8.79
N ILE A 111 -13.75 -9.36 7.92
CA ILE A 111 -14.95 -8.56 7.65
C ILE A 111 -15.75 -8.43 8.96
N GLY A 112 -16.08 -7.20 9.33
CA GLY A 112 -16.84 -6.90 10.56
C GLY A 112 -16.01 -6.78 11.84
N ALA A 113 -14.71 -7.07 11.82
CA ALA A 113 -13.84 -7.04 13.01
C ALA A 113 -13.36 -5.63 13.43
N GLY A 114 -13.69 -4.60 12.64
CA GLY A 114 -13.15 -3.25 12.84
C GLY A 114 -11.66 -3.14 12.53
N CYS A 115 -11.07 -1.99 12.86
CA CYS A 115 -9.65 -1.75 12.63
C CYS A 115 -8.80 -2.38 13.73
N GLN A 116 -7.92 -3.32 13.36
CA GLN A 116 -7.02 -4.03 14.28
C GLN A 116 -5.56 -3.58 14.17
N VAL A 117 -5.13 -3.18 12.97
CA VAL A 117 -3.75 -2.80 12.66
C VAL A 117 -3.72 -1.41 12.01
N HIS A 118 -2.74 -0.62 12.38
CA HIS A 118 -2.51 0.75 11.94
C HIS A 118 -1.14 0.92 11.29
N LEU A 119 -0.95 2.02 10.57
CA LEU A 119 0.35 2.44 10.05
C LEU A 119 1.24 2.92 11.22
N ARG A 120 1.77 1.98 12.01
CA ARG A 120 2.68 2.20 13.15
C ARG A 120 3.82 1.20 13.11
N ALA A 121 4.97 1.59 13.66
CA ALA A 121 6.18 0.77 13.65
C ALA A 121 6.01 -0.55 14.42
N ASN A 122 5.29 -0.53 15.54
CA ASN A 122 5.11 -1.69 16.42
C ASN A 122 3.97 -2.65 15.99
N GLU A 123 3.17 -2.29 14.98
CA GLU A 123 2.04 -3.10 14.51
C GLU A 123 2.30 -3.79 13.15
N LEU A 124 3.44 -3.48 12.51
CA LEU A 124 3.82 -4.00 11.20
C LEU A 124 5.17 -4.72 11.28
N PRO A 125 5.38 -5.79 10.51
CA PRO A 125 6.67 -6.47 10.47
C PRO A 125 7.75 -5.58 9.83
N GLU A 126 9.00 -5.88 10.14
CA GLU A 126 10.14 -5.24 9.46
C GLU A 126 10.28 -5.73 8.01
N GLY A 127 11.08 -5.00 7.22
CA GLY A 127 11.36 -5.30 5.82
C GLY A 127 10.65 -4.39 4.83
N THR A 128 10.44 -4.90 3.61
CA THR A 128 9.75 -4.19 2.52
C THR A 128 8.30 -4.62 2.44
N LEU A 129 7.39 -3.67 2.66
CA LEU A 129 5.95 -3.87 2.65
C LEU A 129 5.26 -2.96 1.64
N ILE A 130 4.30 -3.51 0.89
CA ILE A 130 3.31 -2.70 0.18
C ILE A 130 2.01 -2.73 1.00
N VAL A 131 1.64 -1.61 1.60
CA VAL A 131 0.56 -1.56 2.59
C VAL A 131 -0.72 -1.00 1.99
N LYS A 132 -1.82 -1.74 2.18
CA LYS A 132 -3.16 -1.34 1.72
C LYS A 132 -3.90 -0.62 2.84
N VAL A 133 -4.27 0.63 2.57
CA VAL A 133 -5.15 1.44 3.43
C VAL A 133 -6.37 1.93 2.64
N SER A 134 -7.30 2.62 3.30
CA SER A 134 -8.46 3.25 2.61
C SER A 134 -8.02 4.12 1.42
N LYS A 135 -8.56 3.86 0.22
CA LYS A 135 -8.34 4.64 -1.03
C LYS A 135 -6.88 4.89 -1.44
N HIS A 136 -5.91 4.17 -0.89
CA HIS A 136 -4.49 4.40 -1.12
C HIS A 136 -3.69 3.10 -1.03
N LEU A 137 -2.48 3.11 -1.59
CA LEU A 137 -1.45 2.08 -1.45
C LEU A 137 -0.14 2.83 -1.17
N THR A 138 0.61 2.39 -0.16
CA THR A 138 1.88 3.01 0.24
C THR A 138 2.93 1.95 0.45
N THR A 139 4.21 2.34 0.51
CA THR A 139 5.32 1.41 0.74
C THR A 139 6.03 1.74 2.03
N ILE A 140 6.38 0.71 2.79
CA ILE A 140 7.26 0.83 3.95
C ILE A 140 8.51 0.02 3.64
N VAL A 141 9.69 0.63 3.82
CA VAL A 141 10.97 -0.06 3.73
C VAL A 141 11.72 0.19 5.03
N ASN A 142 12.00 -0.88 5.78
CA ASN A 142 12.73 -0.83 7.05
C ASN A 142 12.18 0.23 8.02
N GLY A 143 10.85 0.25 8.21
CA GLY A 143 10.18 1.18 9.13
C GLY A 143 9.99 2.61 8.62
N VAL A 144 10.33 2.90 7.35
CA VAL A 144 10.14 4.22 6.73
C VAL A 144 9.05 4.16 5.67
N ILE A 145 8.05 5.02 5.78
CA ILE A 145 7.04 5.25 4.73
C ILE A 145 7.69 6.00 3.57
N LEU A 146 7.59 5.42 2.38
CA LEU A 146 8.06 5.98 1.12
C LEU A 146 6.85 6.30 0.23
N ASP A 147 6.52 7.59 0.14
CA ASP A 147 5.35 8.07 -0.60
C ASP A 147 5.48 9.56 -0.95
N THR A 148 4.50 10.12 -1.68
CA THR A 148 4.47 11.56 -2.00
C THR A 148 3.84 12.43 -0.91
N HIS A 149 3.25 11.81 0.12
CA HIS A 149 2.71 12.46 1.32
C HIS A 149 2.64 11.43 2.46
N ASP A 150 2.65 11.87 3.71
CA ASP A 150 2.46 10.97 4.85
C ASP A 150 1.00 10.48 4.94
N PRO A 151 0.71 9.17 4.74
CA PRO A 151 -0.62 8.62 4.81
C PRO A 151 -1.04 8.18 6.23
N SER A 152 -0.12 8.22 7.22
CA SER A 152 -0.26 7.61 8.55
C SER A 152 -1.38 8.19 9.42
N ARG A 153 -1.73 9.46 9.18
CA ARG A 153 -2.66 10.24 10.02
C ARG A 153 -2.24 10.22 11.51
N GLY A 154 -0.96 10.46 11.79
CA GLY A 154 -0.42 10.36 13.17
C GLY A 154 -0.59 8.95 13.75
N GLY A 155 -0.25 7.95 12.94
CA GLY A 155 -0.37 6.54 13.30
C GLY A 155 -1.81 6.04 13.50
N SER A 156 -2.85 6.78 13.12
CA SER A 156 -4.25 6.33 13.26
C SER A 156 -4.82 5.67 12.00
N ARG A 157 -4.07 5.66 10.90
CA ARG A 157 -4.55 5.11 9.63
C ARG A 157 -4.63 3.59 9.69
N CYS A 158 -5.82 3.07 9.50
CA CYS A 158 -6.08 1.64 9.45
C CYS A 158 -5.42 0.95 8.24
N VAL A 159 -4.76 -0.17 8.51
CA VAL A 159 -4.15 -1.08 7.52
C VAL A 159 -5.08 -2.24 7.31
N TYR A 160 -5.55 -2.46 6.08
CA TYR A 160 -6.42 -3.59 5.70
C TYR A 160 -5.66 -4.88 5.43
N GLY A 161 -4.36 -4.72 5.16
CA GLY A 161 -3.41 -5.79 4.95
C GLY A 161 -2.19 -5.23 4.23
N TYR A 162 -1.18 -6.07 4.11
CA TYR A 162 0.07 -5.70 3.46
C TYR A 162 0.56 -6.85 2.60
N TYR A 163 1.36 -6.51 1.60
CA TYR A 163 2.16 -7.47 0.86
C TYR A 163 3.57 -7.45 1.43
N ILE A 164 4.15 -8.62 1.69
CA ILE A 164 5.51 -8.76 2.21
C ILE A 164 6.32 -9.67 1.29
N GLN A 165 7.56 -9.29 0.99
CA GLN A 165 8.49 -10.16 0.30
C GLN A 165 9.20 -11.03 1.34
N ARG A 166 8.94 -12.34 1.32
CA ARG A 166 9.66 -13.28 2.19
C ARG A 166 11.05 -13.52 1.59
N LYS A 167 12.09 -13.26 2.37
CA LYS A 167 13.47 -13.60 2.03
C LYS A 167 13.74 -15.07 2.26
#